data_AF-A0A955SGX4-F1
#
_entry.id   AF-A0A955SGX4-F1
#
_cell.length_a   1.000
_cell.length_b   1.000
_cell.length_c   1.000
_cell.angle_alpha   90.00
_cell.angle_beta   90.00
_cell.angle_gamma   90.00
#
_symmetry.space_group_name_H-M   'P 1'
#
loop_
_entity.id
_entity.type
_entity.pdbx_description
1 polymer ?
#
loop_
_entity_poly.entity_id
_entity_poly.type
_entity_poly.pdbx_seq_one_letter_code
_entity_poly.pdbx_strand_id
1 'polypeptide(L)'
;HLPTDEITLANVLKGKGYRTMAIGKWHLGHQSDDLFPTGRGFDEWFGLPYSNDMRRPWVQTDIPLKLYRNTTPIESPVDQSTLTERYTEEAIRFIKESGDQPFFIYLAHSMPHLPISTSEKFRGKSESGLYGDVIETLDWSTGRIRETLRDRGIEENTLVIFTSDNGPWLDLPDRMLQEGNKRWYAGSPGPLRGSKGTT
;
A
#
# COMPACT_ATOMS: atom_id res chain seq x y z
N HIS A 1 15.29 -8.47 5.64
CA HIS A 1 15.28 -7.83 4.31
C HIS A 1 15.27 -8.94 3.27
N LEU A 2 14.76 -8.69 2.08
CA LEU A 2 14.82 -9.62 0.95
C LEU A 2 16.28 -9.66 0.46
N PRO A 3 16.96 -10.82 0.46
CA PRO A 3 18.31 -10.95 -0.09
C PRO A 3 18.37 -10.44 -1.53
N THR A 4 19.49 -9.82 -1.94
CA THR A 4 19.61 -9.13 -3.22
C THR A 4 19.68 -10.07 -4.43
N ASP A 5 20.07 -11.33 -4.20
CA ASP A 5 20.14 -12.42 -5.17
C ASP A 5 18.79 -13.10 -5.43
N GLU A 6 17.78 -12.87 -4.59
CA GLU A 6 16.41 -13.31 -4.87
C GLU A 6 15.83 -12.62 -6.11
N ILE A 7 15.17 -13.38 -6.97
CA ILE A 7 14.57 -12.88 -8.20
C ILE A 7 13.10 -12.57 -7.93
N THR A 8 12.69 -11.30 -8.07
CA THR A 8 11.30 -10.90 -7.90
C THR A 8 10.50 -11.07 -9.20
N LEU A 9 9.17 -11.08 -9.09
CA LEU A 9 8.29 -11.03 -10.25
C LEU A 9 8.57 -9.80 -11.14
N ALA A 10 8.90 -8.65 -10.53
CA ALA A 10 9.26 -7.44 -11.25
C ALA A 10 10.53 -7.64 -12.09
N ASN A 11 11.56 -8.32 -11.55
CA ASN A 11 12.77 -8.66 -12.33
C ASN A 11 12.41 -9.48 -13.58
N VAL A 12 11.57 -10.51 -13.42
CA VAL A 12 11.16 -11.38 -14.53
C VAL A 12 10.38 -10.61 -15.60
N LEU A 13 9.38 -9.82 -15.19
CA LEU A 13 8.52 -9.07 -16.11
C LEU A 13 9.29 -7.95 -16.82
N LYS A 14 10.17 -7.24 -16.11
CA LYS A 14 11.05 -6.23 -16.70
C LYS A 14 11.96 -6.84 -17.78
N GLY A 15 12.49 -8.04 -17.56
CA GLY A 15 13.23 -8.80 -18.57
C GLY A 15 12.41 -9.20 -19.81
N LYS A 16 11.08 -9.09 -19.77
CA LYS A 16 10.16 -9.30 -20.90
C LYS A 16 9.62 -7.99 -21.49
N GLY A 17 10.19 -6.84 -21.12
CA GLY A 17 9.83 -5.54 -21.66
C GLY A 17 8.65 -4.86 -20.97
N TYR A 18 8.23 -5.35 -19.79
CA TYR A 18 7.23 -4.66 -18.98
C TYR A 18 7.84 -3.42 -18.31
N ARG A 19 7.09 -2.32 -18.29
CA ARG A 19 7.30 -1.26 -17.30
C ARG A 19 6.83 -1.75 -15.94
N THR A 20 7.57 -1.47 -14.88
CA THR A 20 7.30 -2.00 -13.54
C THR A 20 7.25 -0.89 -12.50
N MET A 21 6.17 -0.83 -11.71
CA MET A 21 6.03 0.14 -10.63
C MET A 21 5.57 -0.53 -9.33
N ALA A 22 6.23 -0.19 -8.23
CA ALA A 22 5.73 -0.48 -6.89
C ALA A 22 5.06 0.78 -6.31
N ILE A 23 3.96 0.62 -5.60
CA ILE A 23 3.24 1.71 -4.94
C ILE A 23 2.88 1.27 -3.52
N GLY A 24 3.17 2.12 -2.54
CA GLY A 24 2.83 1.89 -1.14
C GLY A 24 3.89 1.15 -0.33
N LYS A 25 3.45 0.30 0.60
CA LYS A 25 4.28 -0.34 1.62
C LYS A 25 5.24 -1.36 0.99
N TRP A 26 6.54 -1.22 1.27
CA TRP A 26 7.55 -2.17 0.83
C TRP A 26 7.83 -3.29 1.85
N HIS A 27 8.30 -2.93 3.04
CA HIS A 27 8.55 -3.84 4.18
C HIS A 27 9.56 -4.99 3.93
N LEU A 28 10.37 -4.91 2.88
CA LEU A 28 11.37 -5.93 2.56
C LEU A 28 12.82 -5.43 2.66
N GLY A 29 13.06 -4.28 3.27
CA GLY A 29 14.39 -3.70 3.48
C GLY A 29 14.44 -2.24 3.04
N HIS A 30 15.28 -1.45 3.70
CA HIS A 30 15.43 -0.02 3.42
C HIS A 30 16.79 0.55 3.87
N GLN A 31 17.73 -0.33 4.20
CA GLN A 31 19.03 0.04 4.76
C GLN A 31 20.01 0.56 3.70
N SER A 32 19.76 0.29 2.42
CA SER A 32 20.53 0.75 1.27
C SER A 32 19.63 0.87 0.04
N ASP A 33 20.09 1.61 -0.96
CA ASP A 33 19.41 1.82 -2.25
C ASP A 33 19.02 0.51 -2.94
N ASP A 34 19.88 -0.51 -2.86
CA ASP A 34 19.64 -1.85 -3.43
C ASP A 34 18.47 -2.59 -2.77
N LEU A 35 18.11 -2.23 -1.53
CA LEU A 35 17.01 -2.86 -0.80
C LEU A 35 15.67 -2.17 -1.03
N PHE A 36 15.63 -0.99 -1.65
CA PHE A 36 14.38 -0.36 -2.08
C PHE A 36 13.81 -1.04 -3.33
N PRO A 37 12.51 -0.88 -3.63
CA PRO A 37 11.89 -1.56 -4.78
C PRO A 37 12.62 -1.33 -6.12
N THR A 38 13.20 -0.15 -6.34
CA THR A 38 13.99 0.15 -7.55
C THR A 38 15.27 -0.67 -7.67
N GLY A 39 15.85 -1.09 -6.54
CA GLY A 39 16.95 -2.08 -6.50
C GLY A 39 16.47 -3.53 -6.62
N ARG A 40 15.15 -3.77 -6.59
CA ARG A 40 14.52 -5.10 -6.54
C ARG A 40 13.62 -5.38 -7.76
N GLY A 41 13.95 -4.75 -8.89
CA GLY A 41 13.36 -5.03 -10.21
C GLY A 41 12.31 -4.04 -10.69
N PHE A 42 11.88 -3.09 -9.86
CA PHE A 42 10.94 -2.04 -10.27
C PHE A 42 11.65 -0.87 -10.96
N ASP A 43 11.01 -0.25 -11.95
CA ASP A 43 11.49 0.98 -12.60
C ASP A 43 11.20 2.21 -11.74
N GLU A 44 10.03 2.21 -11.10
CA GLU A 44 9.52 3.32 -10.29
C GLU A 44 8.97 2.81 -8.95
N TRP A 45 9.14 3.64 -7.91
CA TRP A 45 8.47 3.41 -6.62
C TRP A 45 7.97 4.71 -6.00
N PHE A 46 6.79 4.62 -5.40
CA PHE A 46 6.22 5.69 -4.58
C PHE A 46 5.55 5.09 -3.34
N GLY A 47 6.07 5.34 -2.13
CA GLY A 47 5.47 4.74 -0.94
C GLY A 47 6.31 4.77 0.33
N LEU A 48 5.97 3.87 1.25
CA LEU A 48 6.58 3.77 2.58
C LEU A 48 7.52 2.56 2.65
N PRO A 49 8.74 2.71 3.18
CA PRO A 49 9.70 1.61 3.27
C PRO A 49 9.23 0.47 4.20
N TYR A 50 8.30 0.75 5.12
CA TYR A 50 7.84 -0.16 6.15
C TYR A 50 6.42 0.21 6.64
N SER A 51 5.87 -0.56 7.60
CA SER A 51 4.53 -0.31 8.14
C SER A 51 4.39 1.10 8.74
N ASN A 52 3.23 1.72 8.54
CA ASN A 52 2.95 3.11 8.91
C ASN A 52 2.92 3.38 10.43
N ASP A 53 2.80 2.33 11.26
CA ASP A 53 2.93 2.41 12.72
C ASP A 53 4.39 2.44 13.21
N MET A 54 5.40 2.22 12.36
CA MET A 54 6.81 2.23 12.76
C MET A 54 7.35 3.66 12.96
N ARG A 55 6.68 4.41 13.83
CA ARG A 55 6.97 5.76 14.31
C ARG A 55 6.38 5.95 15.71
N ARG A 56 6.69 7.07 16.38
CA ARG A 56 6.00 7.42 17.63
C ARG A 56 4.48 7.59 17.38
N PRO A 57 3.64 7.21 18.36
CA PRO A 57 4.00 6.64 19.67
C PRO A 57 4.00 5.09 19.70
N TRP A 58 3.67 4.42 18.59
CA TRP A 58 3.52 2.96 18.55
C TRP A 58 4.87 2.22 18.57
N VAL A 59 5.94 2.86 18.09
CA VAL A 59 7.32 2.38 18.19
C VAL A 59 8.20 3.47 18.80
N GLN A 60 9.08 3.08 19.72
CA GLN A 60 10.04 3.99 20.35
C GLN A 60 11.19 4.29 19.39
N THR A 61 11.02 5.33 18.58
CA THR A 61 12.00 5.82 17.61
C THR A 61 11.89 7.33 17.49
N ASP A 62 12.95 8.01 17.09
CA ASP A 62 12.93 9.44 16.78
C ASP A 62 12.85 9.70 15.27
N ILE A 63 12.80 8.64 14.46
CA ILE A 63 12.70 8.72 13.02
C ILE A 63 11.21 8.92 12.63
N PRO A 64 10.83 10.06 12.04
CA PRO A 64 9.48 10.25 11.52
C PRO A 64 9.23 9.31 10.34
N LEU A 65 7.95 8.95 10.13
CA LEU A 65 7.55 8.21 8.93
C LEU A 65 7.70 9.11 7.69
N LYS A 66 8.46 8.63 6.71
CA LYS A 66 8.75 9.37 5.48
C LYS A 66 8.12 8.69 4.27
N LEU A 67 7.61 9.50 3.35
CA LEU A 67 7.20 9.06 2.03
C LEU A 67 8.37 9.20 1.06
N TYR A 68 8.54 8.22 0.18
CA TYR A 68 9.63 8.18 -0.78
C TYR A 68 9.12 8.20 -2.22
N ARG A 69 9.93 8.78 -3.10
CA ARG A 69 9.92 8.50 -4.53
C ARG A 69 11.26 7.88 -4.88
N ASN A 70 11.25 6.64 -5.33
CA ASN A 70 12.44 5.81 -5.51
C ASN A 70 13.29 5.84 -4.21
N THR A 71 14.56 6.17 -4.28
CA THR A 71 15.43 6.20 -3.08
C THR A 71 15.41 7.52 -2.31
N THR A 72 14.62 8.51 -2.78
CA THR A 72 14.61 9.86 -2.22
C THR A 72 13.38 10.08 -1.33
N PRO A 73 13.55 10.50 -0.05
CA PRO A 73 12.43 10.93 0.77
C PRO A 73 11.89 12.27 0.26
N ILE A 74 10.58 12.35 0.07
CA ILE A 74 9.90 13.53 -0.50
C ILE A 74 8.98 14.23 0.52
N GLU A 75 8.66 13.59 1.64
CA GLU A 75 7.79 14.15 2.68
C GLU A 75 8.08 13.51 4.05
N SER A 76 8.14 14.34 5.10
CA SER A 76 8.47 13.92 6.47
C SER A 76 8.03 14.96 7.50
N PRO A 77 7.13 14.65 8.45
CA PRO A 77 6.32 13.43 8.51
C PRO A 77 5.29 13.40 7.38
N VAL A 78 4.97 12.20 6.88
CA VAL A 78 3.93 12.04 5.87
C VAL A 78 2.52 12.17 6.46
N ASP A 79 1.63 12.88 5.74
CA ASP A 79 0.19 12.84 6.01
C ASP A 79 -0.43 11.53 5.49
N GLN A 80 -0.67 10.60 6.40
CA GLN A 80 -1.24 9.29 6.08
C GLN A 80 -2.69 9.34 5.59
N SER A 81 -3.44 10.40 5.90
CA SER A 81 -4.85 10.50 5.52
C SER A 81 -5.03 10.62 4.01
N THR A 82 -3.99 11.07 3.31
CA THR A 82 -3.96 11.28 1.84
C THR A 82 -3.37 10.10 1.06
N LEU A 83 -2.78 9.10 1.73
CA LEU A 83 -1.96 8.09 1.07
C LEU A 83 -2.75 7.23 0.08
N THR A 84 -3.96 6.79 0.41
CA THR A 84 -4.76 5.97 -0.50
C THR A 84 -5.06 6.72 -1.80
N GLU A 85 -5.42 8.00 -1.72
CA GLU A 85 -5.65 8.84 -2.89
C GLU A 85 -4.37 9.03 -3.71
N ARG A 86 -3.26 9.37 -3.06
CA ARG A 86 -1.97 9.58 -3.75
C ARG A 86 -1.45 8.31 -4.43
N TYR A 87 -1.61 7.16 -3.79
CA TYR A 87 -1.28 5.86 -4.40
C TYR A 87 -2.17 5.56 -5.60
N THR A 88 -3.45 5.91 -5.53
CA THR A 88 -4.39 5.79 -6.67
C THR A 88 -3.93 6.65 -7.83
N GLU A 89 -3.59 7.92 -7.58
CA GLU A 89 -3.14 8.85 -8.62
C GLU A 89 -1.80 8.41 -9.25
N GLU A 90 -0.87 7.86 -8.48
CA GLU A 90 0.37 7.29 -9.02
C GLU A 90 0.11 6.08 -9.93
N ALA A 91 -0.82 5.20 -9.56
CA ALA A 91 -1.21 4.07 -10.40
C ALA A 91 -1.83 4.56 -11.72
N ILE A 92 -2.76 5.52 -11.65
CA ILE A 92 -3.41 6.12 -12.82
C ILE A 92 -2.38 6.81 -13.72
N ARG A 93 -1.46 7.59 -13.13
CA ARG A 93 -0.36 8.25 -13.85
C ARG A 93 0.47 7.20 -14.60
N PHE A 94 0.91 6.15 -13.92
CA PHE A 94 1.76 5.13 -14.52
C PHE A 94 1.06 4.35 -15.63
N ILE A 95 -0.24 4.01 -15.44
CA ILE A 95 -1.06 3.40 -16.50
C ILE A 95 -1.09 4.31 -17.72
N LYS A 96 -1.34 5.62 -17.56
CA LYS A 96 -1.42 6.57 -18.68
C LYS A 96 -0.08 6.74 -19.39
N GLU A 97 1.01 6.88 -18.64
CA GLU A 97 2.36 7.06 -19.18
C GLU A 97 2.91 5.80 -19.84
N SER A 98 2.39 4.61 -19.50
CA SER A 98 2.85 3.35 -20.09
C SER A 98 2.55 3.23 -21.59
N GLY A 99 1.67 4.08 -22.15
CA GLY A 99 1.33 4.05 -23.56
C GLY A 99 0.86 2.67 -23.98
N ASP A 100 1.48 2.10 -25.02
CA ASP A 100 1.21 0.75 -25.54
C ASP A 100 2.13 -0.33 -24.95
N GLN A 101 3.07 0.04 -24.05
CA GLN A 101 3.94 -0.93 -23.41
C GLN A 101 3.17 -1.73 -22.35
N PRO A 102 3.44 -3.04 -22.20
CA PRO A 102 2.87 -3.80 -21.11
C PRO A 102 3.42 -3.26 -19.78
N PHE A 103 2.59 -3.28 -18.73
CA PHE A 103 2.96 -2.76 -17.42
C PHE A 103 2.62 -3.74 -16.31
N PHE A 104 3.37 -3.63 -15.21
CA PHE A 104 3.15 -4.34 -13.97
C PHE A 104 3.13 -3.33 -12.82
N ILE A 105 2.01 -3.29 -12.10
CA ILE A 105 1.84 -2.45 -10.91
C ILE A 105 1.69 -3.37 -9.71
N TYR A 106 2.58 -3.21 -8.73
CA TYR A 106 2.43 -3.77 -7.40
C TYR A 106 1.91 -2.66 -6.47
N LEU A 107 0.59 -2.66 -6.23
CA LEU A 107 -0.08 -1.68 -5.38
C LEU A 107 -0.34 -2.26 -3.99
N ALA A 108 0.51 -1.92 -3.03
CA ALA A 108 0.44 -2.35 -1.66
C ALA A 108 0.04 -1.19 -0.75
N HIS A 109 -1.26 -0.89 -0.67
CA HIS A 109 -1.76 0.17 0.21
C HIS A 109 -1.26 0.01 1.66
N SER A 110 -0.99 1.14 2.30
CA SER A 110 -0.65 1.15 3.73
C SER A 110 -1.90 0.88 4.58
N MET A 111 -3.05 1.39 4.14
CA MET A 111 -4.35 1.05 4.70
C MET A 111 -4.79 -0.34 4.25
N PRO A 112 -5.50 -1.13 5.08
CA PRO A 112 -6.12 -0.74 6.36
C PRO A 112 -5.26 -1.03 7.60
N HIS A 113 -3.93 -1.11 7.47
CA HIS A 113 -3.07 -1.32 8.65
C HIS A 113 -3.14 -0.13 9.62
N LEU A 114 -3.18 -0.41 10.91
CA LEU A 114 -3.18 0.61 11.96
C LEU A 114 -1.88 1.45 11.94
N PRO A 115 -1.92 2.73 12.33
CA PRO A 115 -3.12 3.54 12.56
C PRO A 115 -3.91 3.78 11.27
N ILE A 116 -5.23 3.65 11.35
CA ILE A 116 -6.10 3.88 10.19
C ILE A 116 -6.42 5.36 10.01
N SER A 117 -6.45 5.82 8.77
CA SER A 117 -6.85 7.17 8.43
C SER A 117 -7.38 7.24 7.01
N THR A 118 -8.36 8.12 6.80
CA THR A 118 -8.77 8.57 5.47
C THR A 118 -9.01 10.08 5.50
N SER A 119 -9.02 10.69 4.32
CA SER A 119 -9.26 12.12 4.12
C SER A 119 -10.70 12.50 4.48
N GLU A 120 -10.95 13.80 4.62
CA GLU A 120 -12.28 14.31 4.96
C GLU A 120 -13.35 13.94 3.93
N LYS A 121 -12.94 13.72 2.67
CA LYS A 121 -13.82 13.30 1.58
C LYS A 121 -14.57 12.00 1.89
N PHE A 122 -13.92 11.06 2.56
CA PHE A 122 -14.46 9.73 2.86
C PHE A 122 -14.86 9.53 4.31
N ARG A 123 -14.49 10.47 5.19
CA ARG A 123 -14.74 10.33 6.64
C ARG A 123 -16.22 10.42 6.99
N GLY A 124 -16.68 9.50 7.84
CA GLY A 124 -18.04 9.45 8.36
C GLY A 124 -19.09 9.09 7.30
N LYS A 125 -18.69 8.34 6.26
CA LYS A 125 -19.59 7.91 5.18
C LYS A 125 -20.08 6.48 5.40
N SER A 126 -19.24 5.64 5.97
CA SER A 126 -19.55 4.24 6.21
C SER A 126 -20.30 4.01 7.50
N GLU A 127 -21.29 3.13 7.46
CA GLU A 127 -21.99 2.64 8.66
C GLU A 127 -21.05 1.86 9.61
N SER A 128 -19.92 1.36 9.10
CA SER A 128 -18.88 0.66 9.88
C SER A 128 -17.84 1.60 10.50
N GLY A 129 -18.15 2.91 10.57
CA GLY A 129 -17.27 3.93 11.13
C GLY A 129 -15.94 4.06 10.37
N LEU A 130 -14.90 4.55 11.05
CA LEU A 130 -13.62 4.89 10.39
C LEU A 130 -12.95 3.72 9.67
N TYR A 131 -13.09 2.49 10.18
CA TYR A 131 -12.57 1.32 9.48
C TYR A 131 -13.33 1.10 8.16
N GLY A 132 -14.66 1.20 8.20
CA GLY A 132 -15.50 1.19 7.01
C GLY A 132 -15.14 2.29 6.01
N ASP A 133 -14.95 3.53 6.47
CA ASP A 133 -14.54 4.65 5.61
C ASP A 133 -13.22 4.33 4.87
N VAL A 134 -12.26 3.69 5.55
CA VAL A 134 -11.00 3.27 4.95
C VAL A 134 -11.19 2.16 3.91
N ILE A 135 -12.04 1.18 4.20
CA ILE A 135 -12.37 0.12 3.23
C ILE A 135 -13.08 0.69 2.00
N GLU A 136 -14.04 1.59 2.18
CA GLU A 136 -14.71 2.30 1.08
C GLU A 136 -13.74 3.18 0.28
N THR A 137 -12.72 3.75 0.92
CA THR A 137 -11.65 4.50 0.21
C THR A 137 -10.79 3.57 -0.66
N LEU A 138 -10.49 2.34 -0.19
CA LEU A 138 -9.77 1.33 -0.98
C LEU A 138 -10.62 0.79 -2.14
N ASP A 139 -11.92 0.61 -1.93
CA ASP A 139 -12.86 0.26 -2.98
C ASP A 139 -12.94 1.35 -4.05
N TRP A 140 -13.08 2.62 -3.64
CA TRP A 140 -13.00 3.77 -4.54
C TRP A 140 -11.70 3.79 -5.35
N SER A 141 -10.55 3.55 -4.71
CA SER A 141 -9.26 3.48 -5.38
C SER A 141 -9.24 2.43 -6.49
N THR A 142 -9.74 1.23 -6.18
CA THR A 142 -9.87 0.13 -7.15
C THR A 142 -10.80 0.51 -8.31
N GLY A 143 -11.93 1.15 -8.00
CA GLY A 143 -12.87 1.65 -9.01
C GLY A 143 -12.23 2.66 -9.97
N ARG A 144 -11.43 3.60 -9.45
CA ARG A 144 -10.73 4.61 -10.26
C ARG A 144 -9.65 4.02 -11.17
N ILE A 145 -8.93 3.00 -10.70
CA ILE A 145 -7.95 2.28 -11.51
C ILE A 145 -8.66 1.53 -12.65
N ARG A 146 -9.74 0.79 -12.34
CA ARG A 146 -10.52 0.08 -13.36
C ARG A 146 -11.14 1.02 -14.39
N GLU A 147 -11.71 2.14 -13.94
CA GLU A 147 -12.23 3.18 -14.83
C GLU A 147 -11.14 3.70 -15.77
N THR A 148 -9.93 3.94 -15.27
CA THR A 148 -8.80 4.36 -16.11
C THR A 148 -8.43 3.30 -17.16
N LEU A 149 -8.45 2.01 -16.81
CA LEU A 149 -8.20 0.92 -17.76
C LEU A 149 -9.27 0.88 -18.86
N ARG A 150 -10.54 1.04 -18.48
CA ARG A 150 -11.68 1.07 -19.40
C ARG A 150 -11.62 2.28 -20.34
N ASP A 151 -11.36 3.46 -19.80
CA ASP A 151 -11.26 4.71 -20.58
C ASP A 151 -10.10 4.66 -21.58
N ARG A 152 -9.03 3.92 -21.24
CA ARG A 152 -7.92 3.64 -22.15
C ARG A 152 -8.18 2.49 -23.13
N GLY A 153 -9.29 1.77 -22.99
CA GLY A 153 -9.63 0.63 -23.86
C GLY A 153 -8.75 -0.61 -23.65
N ILE A 154 -8.11 -0.76 -22.48
CA ILE A 154 -7.16 -1.84 -22.19
C ILE A 154 -7.63 -2.77 -21.06
N GLU A 155 -8.85 -2.59 -20.55
CA GLU A 155 -9.41 -3.39 -19.45
C GLU A 155 -9.37 -4.91 -19.76
N GLU A 156 -9.84 -5.32 -20.95
CA GLU A 156 -9.87 -6.73 -21.38
C GLU A 156 -8.47 -7.36 -21.56
N ASN A 157 -7.43 -6.54 -21.70
CA ASN A 157 -6.04 -6.99 -21.80
C ASN A 157 -5.25 -6.72 -20.51
N THR A 158 -5.93 -6.47 -19.38
CA THR A 158 -5.30 -6.23 -18.09
C THR A 158 -5.77 -7.24 -17.05
N LEU A 159 -4.85 -8.05 -16.53
CA LEU A 159 -5.14 -8.93 -15.39
C LEU A 159 -5.04 -8.14 -14.07
N VAL A 160 -6.15 -8.07 -13.35
CA VAL A 160 -6.22 -7.45 -12.01
C VAL A 160 -6.40 -8.53 -10.95
N ILE A 161 -5.49 -8.59 -9.98
CA ILE A 161 -5.55 -9.50 -8.83
C ILE A 161 -5.66 -8.66 -7.56
N PHE A 162 -6.68 -8.94 -6.74
CA PHE A 162 -6.88 -8.31 -5.45
C PHE A 162 -6.73 -9.35 -4.33
N THR A 163 -5.93 -9.03 -3.31
CA THR A 163 -5.68 -9.92 -2.16
C THR A 163 -5.21 -9.13 -0.94
N SER A 164 -5.07 -9.80 0.21
CA SER A 164 -4.53 -9.27 1.47
C SER A 164 -3.26 -10.02 1.87
N ASP A 165 -2.34 -9.38 2.61
CA ASP A 165 -1.09 -9.99 3.09
C ASP A 165 -1.30 -10.96 4.25
N ASN A 166 -2.33 -10.73 5.09
CA ASN A 166 -2.74 -11.61 6.19
C ASN A 166 -4.21 -11.38 6.59
N GLY A 167 -4.71 -12.18 7.54
CA GLY A 167 -6.01 -11.99 8.19
C GLY A 167 -6.08 -10.74 9.09
N PRO A 168 -7.25 -10.44 9.70
CA PRO A 168 -7.45 -9.24 10.51
C PRO A 168 -6.65 -9.28 11.81
N TRP A 169 -6.20 -8.12 12.28
CA TRP A 169 -5.44 -8.01 13.53
C TRP A 169 -6.35 -7.78 14.73
N LEU A 170 -6.90 -8.86 15.28
CA LEU A 170 -7.83 -8.82 16.41
C LEU A 170 -7.12 -8.72 17.78
N ASP A 171 -5.92 -9.28 17.87
CA ASP A 171 -5.12 -9.35 19.10
C ASP A 171 -4.06 -8.24 19.14
N LEU A 172 -4.51 -6.99 19.10
CA LEU A 172 -3.61 -5.84 19.12
C LEU A 172 -2.96 -5.66 20.52
N PRO A 173 -1.65 -5.36 20.60
CA PRO A 173 -0.97 -5.05 21.85
C PRO A 173 -1.28 -3.62 22.31
N ASP A 174 -1.24 -3.36 23.62
CA ASP A 174 -1.66 -2.08 24.20
C ASP A 174 -0.90 -0.86 23.66
N ARG A 175 0.35 -1.03 23.21
CA ARG A 175 1.10 0.03 22.51
C ARG A 175 0.32 0.59 21.32
N MET A 176 -0.54 -0.21 20.68
CA MET A 176 -1.36 0.19 19.53
C MET A 176 -2.59 1.02 19.91
N LEU A 177 -3.00 1.09 21.18
CA LEU A 177 -4.19 1.84 21.64
C LEU A 177 -3.93 3.32 21.92
N GLN A 178 -2.76 3.81 21.52
CA GLN A 178 -2.39 5.22 21.62
C GLN A 178 -2.98 6.03 20.46
N GLU A 179 -3.06 7.35 20.64
CA GLU A 179 -3.57 8.30 19.62
C GLU A 179 -4.97 7.97 19.08
N GLY A 180 -5.84 7.42 19.93
CA GLY A 180 -7.25 7.19 19.57
C GLY A 180 -7.49 5.97 18.68
N ASN A 181 -6.48 5.13 18.45
CA ASN A 181 -6.68 3.80 17.87
C ASN A 181 -7.60 2.95 18.77
N LYS A 182 -8.51 2.19 18.14
CA LYS A 182 -9.54 1.42 18.84
C LYS A 182 -9.45 -0.06 18.46
N ARG A 183 -9.83 -0.95 19.37
CA ARG A 183 -9.80 -2.41 19.13
C ARG A 183 -10.65 -2.86 17.95
N TRP A 184 -11.72 -2.12 17.66
CA TRP A 184 -12.60 -2.40 16.52
C TRP A 184 -12.17 -1.71 15.21
N TYR A 185 -11.01 -1.06 15.16
CA TYR A 185 -10.38 -0.63 13.91
C TYR A 185 -9.63 -1.79 13.27
N ALA A 186 -10.37 -2.87 13.01
CA ALA A 186 -9.86 -4.13 12.48
C ALA A 186 -10.92 -4.77 11.57
N GLY A 187 -10.46 -5.61 10.64
CA GLY A 187 -11.34 -6.38 9.76
C GLY A 187 -12.01 -7.55 10.47
N SER A 188 -12.81 -8.31 9.71
CA SER A 188 -13.45 -9.54 10.16
C SER A 188 -12.88 -10.76 9.43
N PRO A 189 -12.67 -11.90 10.12
CA PRO A 189 -12.31 -13.16 9.46
C PRO A 189 -13.55 -13.84 8.84
N GLY A 190 -14.74 -13.23 8.98
CA GLY A 190 -16.00 -13.81 8.54
C GLY A 190 -16.27 -15.13 9.29
N PRO A 191 -16.58 -16.23 8.58
CA PRO A 191 -16.84 -17.53 9.19
C PRO A 191 -15.56 -18.27 9.63
N LEU A 192 -14.37 -17.78 9.28
CA LEU A 192 -13.11 -18.45 9.59
C LEU A 192 -12.70 -18.22 11.06
N ARG A 193 -12.00 -19.21 11.64
CA ARG A 193 -11.35 -19.08 12.93
C ARG A 193 -9.99 -18.38 12.75
N GLY A 194 -9.56 -17.64 13.77
CA GLY A 194 -8.22 -17.05 13.84
C GLY A 194 -8.15 -15.58 13.43
N SER A 195 -6.93 -15.09 13.40
CA SER A 195 -6.54 -13.69 13.23
C SER A 195 -5.10 -13.64 12.73
N LYS A 196 -4.58 -12.44 12.45
CA LYS A 196 -3.16 -12.23 12.12
C LYS A 196 -2.23 -12.95 13.11
N GLY A 197 -1.42 -13.87 12.60
CA GLY A 197 -0.45 -14.63 13.38
C GLY A 197 -0.97 -15.94 13.99
N THR A 198 -2.20 -16.36 13.67
CA THR A 198 -2.79 -17.64 14.13
C THR A 198 -3.35 -18.45 12.97
N THR A 199 -3.67 -19.74 13.22
CA THR A 199 -4.28 -20.70 12.28
C THR A 199 -5.55 -21.29 12.87
#